data_AF-A0A3C0BYG1-F1
#
_entry.id   AF-A0A3C0BYG1-F1
#
_cell.length_a   1.000
_cell.length_b   1.000
_cell.length_c   1.000
_cell.angle_alpha   90.00
_cell.angle_beta   90.00
_cell.angle_gamma   90.00
#
_symmetry.space_group_name_H-M   'P 1'
#
loop_
_entity.id
_entity.type
_entity.pdbx_description
1 polymer ?
#
loop_
_entity_poly.entity_id
_entity_poly.type
_entity_poly.pdbx_seq_one_letter_code
_entity_poly.pdbx_strand_id
1 'polypeptide(L)'
;MKNLTITKRDLLKYGTSLLTAAALPYPFQVALAKEQWDTIIIGAGTAGMPAAIFAAERGLKVLVIEKASVIGGTLFVSTGQISGAGTVFQERKGIKDSPDQHFEDIMRLNNNTSDPALTRILADHAGPTINWLAANGYTIFDNHPVKKMAHDAFSVARYQQGPKGATSPWGGGLAILNAMKPLFDREVNKGSITILLETSVVDLIQSRNGEINGVIAKNKDGQNLEYKGQSVILASGGCASNPRMYEELHGVPLYCQMAYPQSQGAGLILGQSVGGYLRGGEKYSPLYGMILSDDKVPSTPYGVGINAIERQPWEILVNSDGNRFVQEDHESVDHIEHQIGKQSAHRHWTIMDQKMLNEMPPMIYDWSNQRIAKEANNHVMFKSGSSIRELAIKTGLHPVNLENAVNDFNSKLKNN
;
A
#
# COMPACT_ATOMS: atom_id res chain seq x y z
N MET A 1 13.00 -9.75 51.86
CA MET A 1 13.70 -8.46 51.63
C MET A 1 15.17 -8.62 51.98
N LYS A 2 16.04 -8.78 50.97
CA LYS A 2 17.46 -8.44 51.04
C LYS A 2 17.81 -7.80 49.69
N ASN A 3 18.06 -6.50 49.71
CA ASN A 3 18.48 -5.72 48.57
C ASN A 3 19.85 -6.23 48.09
N LEU A 4 19.91 -6.74 46.87
CA LEU A 4 21.16 -7.01 46.16
C LEU A 4 21.50 -5.76 45.34
N THR A 5 22.35 -4.91 45.89
CA THR A 5 22.91 -3.75 45.20
C THR A 5 24.02 -4.27 44.27
N ILE A 6 23.74 -4.40 42.98
CA ILE A 6 24.72 -4.77 41.95
C ILE A 6 25.60 -3.55 41.66
N THR A 7 26.92 -3.67 41.83
CA THR A 7 27.85 -2.58 41.52
C THR A 7 28.37 -2.70 40.07
N LYS A 8 28.83 -1.59 39.48
CA LYS A 8 29.40 -1.56 38.11
C LYS A 8 30.55 -2.55 37.86
N ARG A 9 31.18 -3.08 38.92
CA ARG A 9 32.23 -4.11 38.82
C ARG A 9 31.70 -5.54 38.65
N ASP A 10 30.45 -5.81 39.02
CA ASP A 10 29.82 -7.13 38.87
C ASP A 10 29.34 -7.39 37.44
N LEU A 11 29.04 -6.33 36.68
CA LEU A 11 28.70 -6.39 35.25
C LEU A 11 29.89 -6.76 34.34
N LEU A 12 31.12 -6.65 34.84
CA LEU A 12 32.34 -6.94 34.07
C LEU A 12 32.87 -8.36 34.23
N LYS A 13 32.25 -9.20 35.08
CA LYS A 13 32.67 -10.61 35.28
C LYS A 13 31.85 -11.64 34.49
N TYR A 14 30.74 -11.24 33.85
CA TYR A 14 29.96 -12.10 32.95
C TYR A 14 30.20 -11.80 31.45
N GLY A 15 31.12 -10.88 31.14
CA GLY A 15 31.56 -10.62 29.79
C GLY A 15 32.75 -11.51 29.42
N THR A 16 32.47 -12.74 28.99
CA THR A 16 33.23 -13.55 28.02
C THR A 16 32.78 -15.00 28.12
N SER A 17 31.64 -15.30 27.51
CA SER A 17 31.27 -16.65 27.11
C SER A 17 31.24 -16.67 25.58
N LEU A 18 32.42 -16.90 25.02
CA LEU A 18 32.62 -17.43 23.68
C LEU A 18 31.94 -18.80 23.56
N LEU A 19 31.44 -19.11 22.36
CA LEU A 19 30.91 -20.40 21.86
C LEU A 19 29.45 -20.67 22.30
N THR A 20 28.47 -20.60 21.41
CA THR A 20 28.35 -21.47 20.24
C THR A 20 27.55 -20.78 19.12
N ALA A 21 28.26 -20.36 18.08
CA ALA A 21 27.71 -20.44 16.74
C ALA A 21 27.46 -21.92 16.48
N ALA A 22 26.19 -22.34 16.44
CA ALA A 22 25.84 -23.63 15.88
C ALA A 22 26.30 -23.62 14.42
N ALA A 23 27.37 -24.36 14.19
CA ALA A 23 28.06 -24.50 12.93
C ALA A 23 27.13 -25.09 11.87
N LEU A 24 26.83 -24.31 10.84
CA LEU A 24 26.85 -24.89 9.50
C LEU A 24 28.33 -25.05 9.14
N PRO A 25 28.79 -26.25 8.76
CA PRO A 25 30.20 -26.44 8.43
C PRO A 25 30.56 -25.57 7.21
N TYR A 26 31.76 -24.99 7.19
CA TYR A 26 32.32 -24.17 6.10
C TYR A 26 32.07 -24.69 4.66
N PRO A 27 32.00 -26.02 4.37
CA PRO A 27 31.52 -26.51 3.07
C PRO A 27 30.09 -26.10 2.70
N PHE A 28 29.18 -25.74 3.62
CA PHE A 28 27.82 -25.26 3.32
C PHE A 28 27.79 -23.82 2.79
N GLN A 29 28.66 -22.94 3.30
CA GLN A 29 28.77 -21.56 2.77
C GLN A 29 29.35 -21.54 1.36
N VAL A 30 30.25 -22.48 1.03
CA VAL A 30 30.81 -22.64 -0.32
C VAL A 30 29.89 -23.48 -1.23
N ALA A 31 29.05 -24.36 -0.67
CA ALA A 31 28.10 -25.17 -1.45
C ALA A 31 26.91 -24.35 -2.00
N LEU A 32 26.41 -23.35 -1.28
CA LEU A 32 25.29 -22.52 -1.74
C LEU A 32 25.60 -21.71 -3.02
N ALA A 33 26.87 -21.35 -3.25
CA ALA A 33 27.31 -20.69 -4.47
C ALA A 33 27.45 -21.65 -5.67
N LYS A 34 27.38 -22.98 -5.45
CA LYS A 34 27.39 -24.01 -6.50
C LYS A 34 26.02 -24.61 -6.78
N GLU A 35 24.99 -24.29 -6.00
CA GLU A 35 23.64 -24.79 -6.26
C GLU A 35 23.01 -24.01 -7.42
N GLN A 36 22.54 -24.76 -8.41
CA GLN A 36 21.75 -24.22 -9.52
C GLN A 36 20.27 -24.28 -9.14
N TRP A 37 19.60 -23.13 -9.19
CA TRP A 37 18.17 -23.00 -8.92
C TRP A 37 17.37 -23.11 -10.22
N ASP A 38 16.16 -23.67 -10.16
CA ASP A 38 15.26 -23.62 -11.31
C ASP A 38 14.68 -22.21 -11.46
N THR A 39 14.30 -21.61 -10.33
CA THR A 39 13.76 -20.24 -10.29
C THR A 39 14.26 -19.49 -9.07
N ILE A 40 14.68 -18.24 -9.27
CA ILE A 40 14.97 -17.28 -8.23
C ILE A 40 13.85 -16.24 -8.20
N ILE A 41 13.25 -16.02 -7.04
CA ILE A 41 12.16 -15.07 -6.82
C ILE A 41 12.63 -13.96 -5.88
N ILE A 42 12.55 -12.72 -6.34
CA ILE A 42 12.99 -11.55 -5.58
C ILE A 42 11.79 -10.91 -4.90
N GLY A 43 11.70 -11.04 -3.58
CA GLY A 43 10.61 -10.55 -2.72
C GLY A 43 9.69 -11.67 -2.26
N ALA A 44 9.41 -11.72 -0.96
CA ALA A 44 8.49 -12.67 -0.33
C ALA A 44 7.18 -11.99 0.10
N GLY A 45 6.61 -11.18 -0.78
CA GLY A 45 5.36 -10.44 -0.58
C GLY A 45 4.14 -11.09 -1.25
N THR A 46 3.15 -10.26 -1.57
CA THR A 46 1.86 -10.66 -2.18
C THR A 46 2.00 -11.45 -3.48
N ALA A 47 2.99 -11.13 -4.31
CA ALA A 47 3.23 -11.82 -5.59
C ALA A 47 4.26 -12.95 -5.46
N GLY A 48 5.32 -12.75 -4.68
CA GLY A 48 6.44 -13.69 -4.62
C GLY A 48 6.12 -14.97 -3.86
N MET A 49 5.36 -14.90 -2.76
CA MET A 49 4.94 -16.09 -2.01
C MET A 49 4.10 -17.06 -2.84
N PRO A 50 2.99 -16.65 -3.50
CA PRO A 50 2.22 -17.58 -4.33
C PRO A 50 3.04 -18.08 -5.53
N ALA A 51 3.88 -17.23 -6.16
CA ALA A 51 4.76 -17.69 -7.22
C ALA A 51 5.70 -18.83 -6.76
N ALA A 52 6.28 -18.69 -5.57
CA ALA A 52 7.16 -19.70 -4.99
C ALA A 52 6.41 -21.00 -4.66
N ILE A 53 5.23 -20.89 -4.02
CA ILE A 53 4.38 -22.04 -3.68
C ILE A 53 4.05 -22.82 -4.96
N PHE A 54 3.52 -22.15 -5.98
CA PHE A 54 3.09 -22.79 -7.22
C PHE A 54 4.26 -23.34 -8.06
N ALA A 55 5.44 -22.72 -8.02
CA ALA A 55 6.64 -23.25 -8.65
C ALA A 55 7.13 -24.53 -7.92
N ALA A 56 7.19 -24.50 -6.60
CA ALA A 56 7.59 -25.65 -5.78
C ALA A 56 6.61 -26.83 -5.90
N GLU A 57 5.30 -26.57 -5.93
CA GLU A 57 4.26 -27.60 -6.14
C GLU A 57 4.36 -28.26 -7.53
N ARG A 58 5.01 -27.59 -8.50
CA ARG A 58 5.32 -28.14 -9.83
C ARG A 58 6.67 -28.88 -9.86
N GLY A 59 7.32 -29.04 -8.72
CA GLY A 59 8.59 -29.77 -8.57
C GLY A 59 9.84 -28.94 -8.85
N LEU A 60 9.73 -27.62 -8.98
CA LEU A 60 10.90 -26.75 -9.17
C LEU A 60 11.62 -26.50 -7.84
N LYS A 61 12.96 -26.42 -7.89
CA LYS A 61 13.80 -25.96 -6.79
C LYS A 61 13.88 -24.44 -6.81
N VAL A 62 13.29 -23.80 -5.79
CA VAL A 62 13.06 -22.35 -5.76
C VAL A 62 13.94 -21.67 -4.71
N LEU A 63 14.61 -20.59 -5.10
CA LEU A 63 15.23 -19.65 -4.16
C LEU A 63 14.36 -18.40 -4.05
N VAL A 64 13.94 -18.05 -2.84
CA VAL A 64 13.28 -16.78 -2.55
C VAL A 64 14.25 -15.89 -1.78
N ILE A 65 14.43 -14.65 -2.22
CA ILE A 65 15.30 -13.67 -1.58
C ILE A 65 14.46 -12.48 -1.12
N GLU A 66 14.46 -12.20 0.18
CA GLU A 66 13.72 -11.13 0.82
C GLU A 66 14.67 -10.26 1.66
N LYS A 67 14.56 -8.95 1.47
CA LYS A 67 15.43 -8.00 2.16
C LYS A 67 14.97 -7.67 3.58
N ALA A 68 13.68 -7.84 3.86
CA ALA A 68 13.14 -7.73 5.21
C ALA A 68 13.57 -8.93 6.07
N SER A 69 13.46 -8.75 7.39
CA SER A 69 13.64 -9.84 8.37
C SER A 69 12.42 -10.76 8.47
N VAL A 70 11.34 -10.47 7.74
CA VAL A 70 10.09 -11.24 7.74
C VAL A 70 9.47 -11.26 6.34
N ILE A 71 8.78 -12.35 6.01
CA ILE A 71 7.97 -12.46 4.79
C ILE A 71 6.62 -11.72 4.94
N GLY A 72 6.00 -11.35 3.82
CA GLY A 72 4.65 -10.78 3.75
C GLY A 72 4.59 -9.40 3.09
N GLY A 73 5.66 -8.62 3.20
CA GLY A 73 5.77 -7.33 2.50
C GLY A 73 4.62 -6.37 2.78
N THR A 74 3.95 -5.89 1.73
CA THR A 74 2.82 -4.95 1.83
C THR A 74 1.60 -5.49 2.57
N LEU A 75 1.51 -6.80 2.82
CA LEU A 75 0.42 -7.40 3.61
C LEU A 75 0.38 -6.91 5.06
N PHE A 76 1.50 -6.41 5.60
CA PHE A 76 1.54 -5.81 6.95
C PHE A 76 0.82 -4.45 7.04
N VAL A 77 0.76 -3.71 5.93
CA VAL A 77 0.17 -2.35 5.88
C VAL A 77 -1.14 -2.31 5.09
N SER A 78 -1.47 -3.37 4.36
CA SER A 78 -2.68 -3.47 3.54
C SER A 78 -3.95 -3.72 4.38
N THR A 79 -5.05 -3.07 3.97
CA THR A 79 -6.43 -3.39 4.40
C THR A 79 -6.92 -4.75 3.86
N GLY A 80 -6.15 -5.44 3.02
CA GLY A 80 -6.44 -6.78 2.51
C GLY A 80 -7.75 -6.90 1.73
N GLN A 81 -8.16 -5.81 1.12
CA GLN A 81 -9.33 -5.77 0.26
C GLN A 81 -8.98 -6.35 -1.11
N ILE A 82 -9.77 -7.31 -1.59
CA ILE A 82 -9.56 -8.02 -2.85
C ILE A 82 -10.89 -8.17 -3.59
N SER A 83 -10.93 -7.84 -4.88
CA SER A 83 -12.12 -8.05 -5.72
C SER A 83 -11.96 -9.31 -6.57
N GLY A 84 -13.04 -10.06 -6.75
CA GLY A 84 -13.07 -11.21 -7.64
C GLY A 84 -14.47 -11.75 -7.81
N ALA A 85 -14.80 -12.21 -9.02
CA ALA A 85 -16.11 -12.74 -9.38
C ALA A 85 -16.13 -14.27 -9.36
N GLY A 86 -17.30 -14.86 -9.13
CA GLY A 86 -17.48 -16.31 -9.05
C GLY A 86 -16.84 -16.94 -7.81
N THR A 87 -16.80 -16.22 -6.69
CA THR A 87 -16.16 -16.77 -5.47
C THR A 87 -17.11 -17.64 -4.65
N VAL A 88 -16.54 -18.56 -3.88
CA VAL A 88 -17.28 -19.38 -2.90
C VAL A 88 -18.04 -18.50 -1.89
N PHE A 89 -17.58 -17.27 -1.65
CA PHE A 89 -18.24 -16.32 -0.76
C PHE A 89 -19.46 -15.66 -1.41
N GLN A 90 -19.40 -15.37 -2.71
CA GLN A 90 -20.57 -14.93 -3.49
C GLN A 90 -21.62 -16.05 -3.57
N GLU A 91 -21.17 -17.27 -3.85
CA GLU A 91 -22.04 -18.46 -3.93
C GLU A 91 -22.84 -18.69 -2.64
N ARG A 92 -22.18 -18.63 -1.47
CA ARG A 92 -22.84 -18.77 -0.15
C ARG A 92 -23.93 -17.73 0.11
N LYS A 93 -23.88 -16.57 -0.57
CA LYS A 93 -24.88 -15.50 -0.47
C LYS A 93 -25.85 -15.47 -1.66
N GLY A 94 -25.78 -16.45 -2.56
CA GLY A 94 -26.60 -16.48 -3.78
C GLY A 94 -26.30 -15.36 -4.77
N ILE A 95 -25.12 -14.72 -4.67
CA ILE A 95 -24.71 -13.66 -5.59
C ILE A 95 -24.17 -14.30 -6.87
N LYS A 96 -24.82 -13.99 -8.00
CA LYS A 96 -24.36 -14.41 -9.33
C LYS A 96 -23.44 -13.36 -9.90
N ASP A 97 -22.24 -13.76 -10.30
CA ASP A 97 -21.22 -12.89 -10.88
C ASP A 97 -20.38 -13.68 -11.89
N SER A 98 -19.61 -12.99 -12.72
CA SER A 98 -18.75 -13.62 -13.72
C SER A 98 -17.48 -12.81 -13.95
N PRO A 99 -16.38 -13.45 -14.40
CA PRO A 99 -15.19 -12.72 -14.84
C PRO A 99 -15.48 -11.65 -15.89
N ASP A 100 -16.48 -11.84 -16.77
CA ASP A 100 -16.86 -10.85 -17.79
C ASP A 100 -17.46 -9.58 -17.16
N GLN A 101 -18.41 -9.74 -16.25
CA GLN A 101 -18.96 -8.61 -15.49
C GLN A 101 -17.89 -7.91 -14.62
N HIS A 102 -16.90 -8.66 -14.12
CA HIS A 102 -15.77 -8.07 -13.40
C HIS A 102 -14.89 -7.22 -14.33
N PHE A 103 -14.56 -7.74 -15.50
CA PHE A 103 -13.81 -7.01 -16.52
C PHE A 103 -14.54 -5.73 -16.95
N GLU A 104 -15.83 -5.83 -17.28
CA GLU A 104 -16.66 -4.69 -17.70
C GLU A 104 -16.70 -3.60 -16.63
N ASP A 105 -16.86 -3.97 -15.36
CA ASP A 105 -16.85 -2.98 -14.29
C ASP A 105 -15.47 -2.34 -14.11
N ILE A 106 -14.36 -3.08 -14.21
CA ILE A 106 -13.02 -2.47 -14.11
C ILE A 106 -12.82 -1.45 -15.23
N MET A 107 -13.15 -1.83 -16.47
CA MET A 107 -13.00 -0.96 -17.64
C MET A 107 -13.92 0.27 -17.55
N ARG A 108 -15.13 0.11 -17.01
CA ARG A 108 -16.05 1.22 -16.74
C ARG A 108 -15.48 2.17 -15.68
N LEU A 109 -15.09 1.65 -14.52
CA LEU A 109 -14.63 2.46 -13.38
C LEU A 109 -13.35 3.23 -13.71
N ASN A 110 -12.41 2.62 -14.43
CA ASN A 110 -11.17 3.29 -14.80
C ASN A 110 -11.23 4.08 -16.11
N ASN A 111 -12.41 4.25 -16.71
CA ASN A 111 -12.63 4.94 -17.98
C ASN A 111 -11.76 4.39 -19.15
N ASN A 112 -11.61 3.07 -19.23
CA ASN A 112 -10.83 2.35 -20.24
C ASN A 112 -9.33 2.72 -20.30
N THR A 113 -8.75 3.15 -19.17
CA THR A 113 -7.34 3.58 -19.12
C THR A 113 -6.36 2.45 -18.80
N SER A 114 -6.84 1.30 -18.30
CA SER A 114 -5.99 0.12 -18.09
C SER A 114 -5.74 -0.65 -19.38
N ASP A 115 -4.65 -1.43 -19.42
CA ASP A 115 -4.38 -2.37 -20.50
C ASP A 115 -5.44 -3.50 -20.46
N PRO A 116 -6.30 -3.62 -21.49
CA PRO A 116 -7.42 -4.57 -21.45
C PRO A 116 -6.95 -6.02 -21.42
N ALA A 117 -5.79 -6.35 -21.98
CA ALA A 117 -5.28 -7.72 -21.94
C ALA A 117 -4.86 -8.10 -20.51
N LEU A 118 -4.19 -7.20 -19.80
CA LEU A 118 -3.84 -7.42 -18.39
C LEU A 118 -5.08 -7.42 -17.49
N THR A 119 -6.04 -6.53 -17.74
CA THR A 119 -7.30 -6.49 -16.99
C THR A 119 -8.11 -7.76 -17.18
N ARG A 120 -8.14 -8.34 -18.40
CA ARG A 120 -8.78 -9.63 -18.67
C ARG A 120 -8.14 -10.75 -17.86
N ILE A 121 -6.80 -10.85 -17.88
CA ILE A 121 -6.05 -11.83 -17.06
C ILE A 121 -6.40 -11.68 -15.58
N LEU A 122 -6.41 -10.44 -15.06
CA LEU A 122 -6.78 -10.19 -13.67
C LEU A 122 -8.22 -10.66 -13.39
N ALA A 123 -9.18 -10.28 -14.22
CA ALA A 123 -10.59 -10.61 -14.00
C ALA A 123 -10.85 -12.12 -14.05
N ASP A 124 -10.17 -12.85 -14.94
CA ASP A 124 -10.25 -14.32 -15.06
C ASP A 124 -9.68 -15.06 -13.85
N HIS A 125 -8.58 -14.55 -13.30
CA HIS A 125 -7.87 -15.24 -12.22
C HIS A 125 -8.23 -14.76 -10.82
N ALA A 126 -8.82 -13.58 -10.66
CA ALA A 126 -9.17 -13.02 -9.36
C ALA A 126 -10.07 -13.95 -8.52
N GLY A 127 -11.17 -14.43 -9.11
CA GLY A 127 -12.08 -15.37 -8.44
C GLY A 127 -11.40 -16.66 -8.01
N PRO A 128 -10.73 -17.39 -8.94
CA PRO A 128 -9.94 -18.57 -8.63
C PRO A 128 -8.88 -18.36 -7.55
N THR A 129 -8.16 -17.23 -7.56
CA THR A 129 -7.16 -16.91 -6.52
C THR A 129 -7.81 -16.76 -5.14
N ILE A 130 -8.97 -16.10 -5.06
CA ILE A 130 -9.69 -15.95 -3.79
C ILE A 130 -10.25 -17.28 -3.29
N ASN A 131 -10.72 -18.14 -4.20
CA ASN A 131 -11.17 -19.49 -3.86
C ASN A 131 -10.01 -20.37 -3.37
N TRP A 132 -8.81 -20.23 -3.97
CA TRP A 132 -7.60 -20.88 -3.48
C TRP A 132 -7.23 -20.39 -2.07
N LEU A 133 -7.30 -19.08 -1.80
CA LEU A 133 -7.09 -18.56 -0.44
C LEU A 133 -8.13 -19.12 0.54
N ALA A 134 -9.41 -19.17 0.16
CA ALA A 134 -10.49 -19.68 1.00
C ALA A 134 -10.31 -21.16 1.34
N ALA A 135 -9.89 -21.98 0.37
CA ALA A 135 -9.55 -23.38 0.60
C ALA A 135 -8.40 -23.57 1.59
N ASN A 136 -7.58 -22.54 1.79
CA ASN A 136 -6.43 -22.53 2.70
C ASN A 136 -6.65 -21.65 3.94
N GLY A 137 -7.91 -21.44 4.33
CA GLY A 137 -8.26 -20.84 5.62
C GLY A 137 -8.46 -19.32 5.60
N TYR A 138 -8.45 -18.67 4.43
CA TYR A 138 -8.88 -17.28 4.33
C TYR A 138 -10.38 -17.15 4.61
N THR A 139 -10.73 -16.23 5.50
CA THR A 139 -12.12 -15.87 5.85
C THR A 139 -12.37 -14.41 5.57
N ILE A 140 -13.63 -14.05 5.32
CA ILE A 140 -14.08 -12.67 5.13
C ILE A 140 -14.99 -12.23 6.28
N PHE A 141 -15.21 -10.92 6.41
CA PHE A 141 -16.25 -10.40 7.32
C PHE A 141 -17.66 -10.85 6.91
N ASP A 142 -18.56 -11.02 7.87
CA ASP A 142 -19.93 -11.50 7.65
C ASP A 142 -20.73 -10.62 6.69
N ASN A 143 -20.48 -9.31 6.67
CA ASN A 143 -21.15 -8.37 5.76
C ASN A 143 -20.56 -8.37 4.33
N HIS A 144 -19.46 -9.08 4.07
CA HIS A 144 -18.83 -9.18 2.75
C HIS A 144 -19.29 -10.42 1.96
N PRO A 145 -19.18 -10.44 0.61
CA PRO A 145 -18.72 -9.35 -0.24
C PRO A 145 -19.68 -8.16 -0.30
N VAL A 146 -19.14 -6.97 -0.59
CA VAL A 146 -19.89 -5.72 -0.77
C VAL A 146 -19.66 -5.15 -2.17
N LYS A 147 -20.51 -4.22 -2.61
CA LYS A 147 -20.36 -3.51 -3.90
C LYS A 147 -19.36 -2.35 -3.83
N LYS A 148 -19.25 -1.73 -2.66
CA LYS A 148 -18.48 -0.51 -2.42
C LYS A 148 -17.93 -0.48 -1.00
N MET A 149 -16.82 0.23 -0.83
CA MET A 149 -16.27 0.64 0.46
C MET A 149 -15.90 2.13 0.36
N ALA A 150 -14.73 2.46 -0.17
CA ALA A 150 -14.21 3.82 -0.25
C ALA A 150 -14.31 4.49 -1.64
N HIS A 151 -14.61 3.70 -2.67
CA HIS A 151 -14.64 4.12 -4.09
C HIS A 151 -15.97 3.78 -4.74
N ASP A 152 -16.13 4.24 -5.98
CA ASP A 152 -17.30 4.01 -6.81
C ASP A 152 -17.66 2.51 -6.90
N ALA A 153 -18.97 2.23 -6.94
CA ALA A 153 -19.46 0.87 -6.76
C ALA A 153 -19.24 -0.02 -8.00
N PHE A 154 -18.89 -1.28 -7.74
CA PHE A 154 -19.11 -2.36 -8.69
C PHE A 154 -20.61 -2.58 -8.91
N SER A 155 -20.98 -3.11 -10.08
CA SER A 155 -22.38 -3.48 -10.37
C SER A 155 -22.85 -4.64 -9.48
N VAL A 156 -21.94 -5.56 -9.13
CA VAL A 156 -22.18 -6.75 -8.30
C VAL A 156 -21.30 -6.71 -7.04
N ALA A 157 -21.80 -7.28 -5.95
CA ALA A 157 -21.06 -7.36 -4.69
C ALA A 157 -19.93 -8.39 -4.82
N ARG A 158 -18.68 -7.91 -4.97
CA ARG A 158 -17.48 -8.74 -5.21
C ARG A 158 -16.24 -8.30 -4.46
N TYR A 159 -16.33 -7.19 -3.73
CA TYR A 159 -15.25 -6.70 -2.89
C TYR A 159 -15.23 -7.49 -1.58
N GLN A 160 -14.10 -8.13 -1.28
CA GLN A 160 -13.94 -9.07 -0.18
C GLN A 160 -12.83 -8.58 0.76
N GLN A 161 -13.06 -8.68 2.06
CA GLN A 161 -12.10 -8.26 3.07
C GLN A 161 -12.15 -9.22 4.26
N GLY A 162 -10.96 -9.64 4.70
CA GLY A 162 -10.77 -10.50 5.86
C GLY A 162 -10.74 -9.73 7.18
N PRO A 163 -11.00 -10.40 8.31
CA PRO A 163 -10.94 -9.77 9.62
C PRO A 163 -9.55 -9.21 9.93
N LYS A 164 -9.50 -8.22 10.83
CA LYS A 164 -8.24 -7.60 11.26
C LYS A 164 -7.33 -8.66 11.88
N GLY A 165 -6.07 -8.71 11.44
CA GLY A 165 -5.02 -9.40 12.19
C GLY A 165 -4.56 -8.55 13.38
N ALA A 166 -3.95 -9.17 14.39
CA ALA A 166 -3.58 -8.55 15.66
C ALA A 166 -2.68 -7.29 15.57
N THR A 167 -2.03 -7.03 14.42
CA THR A 167 -1.02 -5.98 14.27
C THR A 167 -1.36 -4.88 13.25
N SER A 168 -2.55 -4.88 12.64
CA SER A 168 -2.96 -3.81 11.71
C SER A 168 -4.25 -3.12 12.17
N PRO A 169 -4.23 -1.81 12.51
CA PRO A 169 -5.42 -1.07 12.92
C PRO A 169 -6.44 -0.93 11.78
N TRP A 170 -5.99 -1.03 10.53
CA TRP A 170 -6.80 -0.88 9.32
C TRP A 170 -7.26 -2.23 8.73
N GLY A 171 -6.48 -3.30 8.99
CA GLY A 171 -6.86 -4.72 8.98
C GLY A 171 -7.22 -5.37 7.64
N GLY A 172 -6.65 -6.56 7.39
CA GLY A 172 -7.10 -7.54 6.38
C GLY A 172 -5.96 -8.21 5.60
N GLY A 173 -4.84 -7.51 5.33
CA GLY A 173 -3.71 -8.08 4.59
C GLY A 173 -3.10 -9.31 5.29
N LEU A 174 -3.07 -9.29 6.62
CA LEU A 174 -2.60 -10.43 7.41
C LEU A 174 -3.49 -11.66 7.30
N ALA A 175 -4.80 -11.53 7.02
CA ALA A 175 -5.65 -12.69 6.78
C ALA A 175 -5.21 -13.44 5.50
N ILE A 176 -4.79 -12.70 4.47
CA ILE A 176 -4.23 -13.28 3.24
C ILE A 176 -2.88 -13.93 3.55
N LEU A 177 -1.99 -13.25 4.30
CA LEU A 177 -0.71 -13.83 4.71
C LEU A 177 -0.91 -15.12 5.51
N ASN A 178 -1.85 -15.14 6.45
CA ASN A 178 -2.13 -16.31 7.29
C ASN A 178 -2.66 -17.50 6.50
N ALA A 179 -3.35 -17.28 5.37
CA ALA A 179 -3.77 -18.35 4.46
C ALA A 179 -2.60 -18.89 3.62
N MET A 180 -1.68 -18.03 3.18
CA MET A 180 -0.55 -18.43 2.33
C MET A 180 0.64 -18.98 3.12
N LYS A 181 0.91 -18.46 4.32
CA LYS A 181 2.11 -18.78 5.10
C LYS A 181 2.26 -20.27 5.40
N PRO A 182 1.22 -21.02 5.83
CA PRO A 182 1.35 -22.45 6.07
C PRO A 182 1.75 -23.24 4.82
N LEU A 183 1.25 -22.83 3.63
CA LEU A 183 1.63 -23.45 2.36
C LEU A 183 3.09 -23.17 2.02
N PHE A 184 3.53 -21.93 2.19
CA PHE A 184 4.91 -21.54 1.97
C PHE A 184 5.86 -22.28 2.92
N ASP A 185 5.55 -22.28 4.23
CA ASP A 185 6.34 -22.97 5.25
C ASP A 185 6.43 -24.49 4.98
N ARG A 186 5.35 -25.11 4.47
CA ARG A 186 5.33 -26.53 4.08
C ARG A 186 6.36 -26.82 3.00
N GLU A 187 6.44 -26.00 1.97
CA GLU A 187 7.41 -26.18 0.88
C GLU A 187 8.85 -25.83 1.32
N VAL A 188 9.02 -24.87 2.24
CA VAL A 188 10.32 -24.62 2.88
C VAL A 188 10.79 -25.85 3.68
N ASN A 189 9.91 -26.45 4.49
CA ASN A 189 10.23 -27.62 5.30
C ASN A 189 10.54 -28.87 4.46
N LYS A 190 9.96 -28.98 3.26
CA LYS A 190 10.30 -30.04 2.28
C LYS A 190 11.65 -29.80 1.58
N GLY A 191 12.18 -28.58 1.63
CA GLY A 191 13.38 -28.17 0.92
C GLY A 191 13.15 -27.83 -0.57
N SER A 192 11.90 -27.76 -1.03
CA SER A 192 11.56 -27.30 -2.39
C SER A 192 11.70 -25.78 -2.53
N ILE A 193 11.50 -25.04 -1.43
CA ILE A 193 11.79 -23.60 -1.32
C ILE A 193 12.93 -23.37 -0.33
N THR A 194 13.95 -22.62 -0.75
CA THR A 194 14.92 -22.00 0.16
C THR A 194 14.63 -20.51 0.24
N ILE A 195 14.54 -19.98 1.46
CA ILE A 195 14.28 -18.55 1.72
C ILE A 195 15.50 -17.90 2.37
N LEU A 196 15.95 -16.78 1.80
CA LEU A 196 16.98 -15.91 2.38
C LEU A 196 16.35 -14.60 2.82
N LEU A 197 16.26 -14.39 4.13
CA LEU A 197 15.83 -13.13 4.73
C LEU A 197 17.02 -12.18 4.91
N GLU A 198 16.75 -10.90 5.19
CA GLU A 198 17.76 -9.86 5.39
C GLU A 198 18.80 -9.83 4.25
N THR A 199 18.37 -10.15 3.04
CA THR A 199 19.24 -10.30 1.87
C THR A 199 18.66 -9.51 0.70
N SER A 200 19.43 -8.57 0.16
CA SER A 200 18.99 -7.70 -0.94
C SER A 200 19.62 -8.12 -2.25
N VAL A 201 18.84 -8.38 -3.29
CA VAL A 201 19.40 -8.49 -4.65
C VAL A 201 19.83 -7.11 -5.12
N VAL A 202 21.08 -7.01 -5.57
CA VAL A 202 21.71 -5.76 -5.99
C VAL A 202 22.07 -5.75 -7.48
N ASP A 203 22.12 -6.91 -8.12
CA ASP A 203 22.36 -7.02 -9.56
C ASP A 203 21.74 -8.29 -10.16
N LEU A 204 21.52 -8.27 -11.48
CA LEU A 204 21.10 -9.43 -12.27
C LEU A 204 22.29 -9.91 -13.10
N ILE A 205 22.50 -11.22 -13.12
CA ILE A 205 23.59 -11.80 -13.91
C ILE A 205 23.07 -12.08 -15.32
N GLN A 206 23.53 -11.27 -16.27
CA GLN A 206 23.17 -11.38 -17.68
C GLN A 206 24.33 -11.97 -18.50
N SER A 207 24.06 -12.99 -19.31
CA SER A 207 25.05 -13.52 -20.26
C SER A 207 25.15 -12.66 -21.53
N ARG A 208 26.17 -12.93 -22.35
CA ARG A 208 26.45 -12.17 -23.58
C ARG A 208 25.32 -12.22 -24.62
N ASN A 209 24.47 -13.23 -24.58
CA ASN A 209 23.27 -13.38 -25.43
C ASN A 209 22.03 -12.69 -24.85
N GLY A 210 22.13 -12.02 -23.69
CA GLY A 210 21.05 -11.29 -23.04
C GLY A 210 20.22 -12.11 -22.04
N GLU A 211 20.49 -13.41 -21.89
CA GLU A 211 19.76 -14.26 -20.93
C GLU A 211 20.13 -13.93 -19.48
N ILE A 212 19.14 -13.94 -18.60
CA ILE A 212 19.36 -13.76 -17.15
C ILE A 212 19.53 -15.12 -16.51
N ASN A 213 20.72 -15.38 -15.97
CA ASN A 213 21.12 -16.70 -15.44
C ASN A 213 21.43 -16.68 -13.93
N GLY A 214 21.06 -15.61 -13.23
CA GLY A 214 21.26 -15.52 -11.80
C GLY A 214 21.12 -14.10 -11.27
N VAL A 215 21.49 -13.95 -10.00
CA VAL A 215 21.48 -12.68 -9.27
C VAL A 215 22.73 -12.54 -8.41
N ILE A 216 23.12 -11.29 -8.14
CA ILE A 216 24.06 -10.94 -7.08
C ILE A 216 23.26 -10.39 -5.91
N ALA A 217 23.40 -10.99 -4.73
CA ALA A 217 22.69 -10.58 -3.53
C ALA A 217 23.65 -10.20 -2.40
N LYS A 218 23.32 -9.13 -1.67
CA LYS A 218 24.04 -8.64 -0.51
C LYS A 218 23.33 -9.11 0.76
N ASN A 219 24.00 -9.91 1.58
CA ASN A 219 23.46 -10.38 2.85
C ASN A 219 23.56 -9.31 3.95
N LYS A 220 23.00 -9.61 5.13
CA LYS A 220 23.03 -8.73 6.31
C LYS A 220 24.43 -8.34 6.81
N ASP A 221 25.43 -9.19 6.54
CA ASP A 221 26.84 -8.93 6.91
C ASP A 221 27.54 -8.06 5.85
N GLY A 222 26.83 -7.67 4.79
CA GLY A 222 27.31 -6.82 3.72
C GLY A 222 28.11 -7.55 2.63
N GLN A 223 28.14 -8.88 2.66
CA GLN A 223 28.83 -9.70 1.68
C GLN A 223 27.97 -9.90 0.42
N ASN A 224 28.59 -9.78 -0.75
CA ASN A 224 27.95 -10.11 -2.02
C ASN A 224 28.12 -11.60 -2.32
N LEU A 225 27.02 -12.26 -2.68
CA LEU A 225 26.93 -13.67 -3.00
C LEU A 225 26.25 -13.83 -4.37
N GLU A 226 26.76 -14.73 -5.19
CA GLU A 226 26.16 -15.09 -6.46
C GLU A 226 25.23 -16.30 -6.31
N TYR A 227 24.06 -16.22 -6.92
CA TYR A 227 23.11 -17.33 -7.03
C TYR A 227 22.74 -17.52 -8.50
N LYS A 228 23.01 -18.71 -9.06
CA LYS A 228 22.68 -19.04 -10.46
C LYS A 228 21.30 -19.68 -10.54
N GLY A 229 20.51 -19.27 -11.52
CA GLY A 229 19.18 -19.82 -11.74
C GLY A 229 18.76 -19.82 -13.20
N GLN A 230 17.89 -20.75 -13.59
CA GLN A 230 17.37 -20.80 -14.98
C GLN A 230 16.39 -19.67 -15.28
N SER A 231 15.70 -19.16 -14.26
CA SER A 231 14.73 -18.07 -14.37
C SER A 231 14.79 -17.16 -13.15
N VAL A 232 14.48 -15.88 -13.35
CA VAL A 232 14.39 -14.86 -12.28
C VAL A 232 13.04 -14.16 -12.35
N ILE A 233 12.33 -14.09 -11.23
CA ILE A 233 11.05 -13.38 -11.10
C ILE A 233 11.24 -12.17 -10.19
N LEU A 234 10.98 -10.97 -10.72
CA LEU A 234 10.93 -9.73 -9.95
C LEU A 234 9.55 -9.58 -9.28
N ALA A 235 9.47 -9.82 -7.98
CA ALA A 235 8.26 -9.69 -7.16
C ALA A 235 8.45 -8.70 -5.99
N SER A 236 9.22 -7.64 -6.22
CA SER A 236 9.80 -6.77 -5.18
C SER A 236 8.93 -5.58 -4.73
N GLY A 237 7.68 -5.49 -5.20
CA GLY A 237 6.81 -4.33 -4.95
C GLY A 237 7.27 -3.04 -5.66
N GLY A 238 6.69 -1.91 -5.25
CA GLY A 238 6.90 -0.60 -5.87
C GLY A 238 7.90 0.31 -5.13
N CYS A 239 7.82 1.62 -5.38
CA CYS A 239 8.73 2.64 -4.85
C CYS A 239 8.10 3.62 -3.84
N ALA A 240 6.90 3.35 -3.32
CA ALA A 240 6.14 4.28 -2.47
C ALA A 240 6.75 4.56 -1.07
N SER A 241 7.96 4.07 -0.77
CA SER A 241 8.77 4.46 0.40
C SER A 241 10.12 5.08 0.01
N ASN A 242 10.33 5.39 -1.28
CA ASN A 242 11.51 6.08 -1.81
C ASN A 242 11.05 7.40 -2.45
N PRO A 243 11.07 8.54 -1.71
CA PRO A 243 10.50 9.80 -2.19
C PRO A 243 11.12 10.28 -3.50
N ARG A 244 12.45 10.13 -3.63
CA ARG A 244 13.19 10.53 -4.83
C ARG A 244 12.75 9.74 -6.05
N MET A 245 12.74 8.41 -5.96
CA MET A 245 12.31 7.58 -7.09
C MET A 245 10.83 7.77 -7.40
N TYR A 246 9.99 7.94 -6.38
CA TYR A 246 8.57 8.21 -6.56
C TYR A 246 8.37 9.49 -7.38
N GLU A 247 9.06 10.57 -7.03
CA GLU A 247 9.00 11.84 -7.76
C GLU A 247 9.60 11.72 -9.17
N GLU A 248 10.73 11.03 -9.34
CA GLU A 248 11.34 10.78 -10.66
C GLU A 248 10.40 9.96 -11.58
N LEU A 249 9.65 9.01 -11.04
CA LEU A 249 8.76 8.13 -11.80
C LEU A 249 7.40 8.77 -12.11
N HIS A 250 6.84 9.49 -11.14
CA HIS A 250 5.46 9.99 -11.20
C HIS A 250 5.37 11.50 -11.49
N GLY A 251 6.50 12.22 -11.42
CA GLY A 251 6.58 13.67 -11.62
C GLY A 251 6.00 14.49 -10.47
N VAL A 252 5.71 13.87 -9.33
CA VAL A 252 4.94 14.48 -8.23
C VAL A 252 5.50 14.04 -6.87
N PRO A 253 5.48 14.90 -5.83
CA PRO A 253 6.06 14.55 -4.54
C PRO A 253 5.32 13.38 -3.86
N LEU A 254 6.06 12.55 -3.13
CA LEU A 254 5.47 11.60 -2.19
C LEU A 254 5.00 12.36 -0.94
N TYR A 255 3.69 12.57 -0.82
CA TYR A 255 3.12 13.33 0.30
C TYR A 255 3.04 12.55 1.60
N CYS A 256 2.56 11.30 1.55
CA CYS A 256 2.22 10.53 2.74
C CYS A 256 3.09 9.28 2.90
N GLN A 257 3.75 9.17 4.05
CA GLN A 257 4.57 8.03 4.44
C GLN A 257 3.69 6.93 5.06
N MET A 258 3.02 6.14 4.19
CA MET A 258 2.18 5.01 4.61
C MET A 258 2.61 3.66 4.05
N ALA A 259 3.34 3.64 2.94
CA ALA A 259 3.73 2.40 2.30
C ALA A 259 4.68 1.57 3.18
N TYR A 260 4.73 0.27 2.91
CA TYR A 260 5.65 -0.64 3.60
C TYR A 260 7.09 -0.13 3.42
N PRO A 261 7.87 0.12 4.49
CA PRO A 261 9.16 0.82 4.40
C PRO A 261 10.18 0.22 3.42
N GLN A 262 10.02 -1.05 3.11
CA GLN A 262 10.86 -1.77 2.15
C GLN A 262 10.44 -1.59 0.69
N SER A 263 9.34 -0.90 0.39
CA SER A 263 8.91 -0.56 -0.98
C SER A 263 9.77 0.57 -1.57
N GLN A 264 11.05 0.24 -1.83
CA GLN A 264 12.09 1.19 -2.23
C GLN A 264 12.34 1.24 -3.74
N GLY A 265 11.64 0.41 -4.52
CA GLY A 265 11.74 0.35 -5.99
C GLY A 265 12.97 -0.37 -6.56
N ALA A 266 13.69 -1.15 -5.75
CA ALA A 266 14.91 -1.86 -6.19
C ALA A 266 14.69 -2.74 -7.44
N GLY A 267 13.57 -3.48 -7.51
CA GLY A 267 13.28 -4.30 -8.69
C GLY A 267 12.98 -3.51 -9.96
N LEU A 268 12.54 -2.24 -9.85
CA LEU A 268 12.37 -1.37 -11.02
C LEU A 268 13.74 -1.07 -11.64
N ILE A 269 14.73 -0.74 -10.80
CA ILE A 269 16.12 -0.51 -11.23
C ILE A 269 16.71 -1.78 -11.82
N LEU A 270 16.55 -2.93 -11.14
CA LEU A 270 17.04 -4.22 -11.63
C LEU A 270 16.45 -4.59 -12.99
N GLY A 271 15.15 -4.35 -13.19
CA GLY A 271 14.51 -4.58 -14.49
C GLY A 271 15.10 -3.69 -15.59
N GLN A 272 15.33 -2.41 -15.30
CA GLN A 272 15.93 -1.47 -16.25
C GLN A 272 17.40 -1.78 -16.56
N SER A 273 18.19 -2.25 -15.58
CA SER A 273 19.62 -2.50 -15.76
C SER A 273 19.94 -3.57 -16.81
N VAL A 274 18.97 -4.43 -17.11
CA VAL A 274 19.09 -5.51 -18.12
C VAL A 274 18.28 -5.24 -19.39
N GLY A 275 17.85 -3.99 -19.61
CA GLY A 275 17.16 -3.55 -20.83
C GLY A 275 15.64 -3.50 -20.75
N GLY A 276 15.05 -3.72 -19.57
CA GLY A 276 13.62 -3.46 -19.34
C GLY A 276 13.30 -1.97 -19.39
N TYR A 277 12.03 -1.65 -19.63
CA TYR A 277 11.52 -0.27 -19.57
C TYR A 277 10.34 -0.19 -18.62
N LEU A 278 10.18 0.98 -18.00
CA LEU A 278 9.04 1.27 -17.13
C LEU A 278 7.91 1.88 -17.95
N ARG A 279 6.67 1.52 -17.61
CA ARG A 279 5.44 2.12 -18.15
C ARG A 279 4.45 2.38 -17.02
N GLY A 280 3.56 3.35 -17.19
CA GLY A 280 2.56 3.67 -16.18
C GLY A 280 3.08 4.56 -15.04
N GLY A 281 4.14 5.34 -15.27
CA GLY A 281 4.60 6.33 -14.28
C GLY A 281 3.53 7.40 -14.01
N GLU A 282 2.70 7.71 -15.00
CA GLU A 282 1.51 8.55 -14.86
C GLU A 282 0.38 7.90 -14.06
N LYS A 283 0.43 6.58 -13.84
CA LYS A 283 -0.60 5.80 -13.14
C LYS A 283 -0.19 5.57 -11.68
N TYR A 284 -0.47 6.56 -10.84
CA TYR A 284 -0.32 6.47 -9.40
C TYR A 284 -1.62 6.90 -8.71
N SER A 285 -1.81 6.46 -7.47
CA SER A 285 -2.92 6.90 -6.63
C SER A 285 -2.36 7.55 -5.37
N PRO A 286 -2.50 8.87 -5.19
CA PRO A 286 -2.23 9.50 -3.91
C PRO A 286 -3.38 9.23 -2.93
N LEU A 287 -3.22 9.69 -1.69
CA LEU A 287 -4.23 9.57 -0.64
C LEU A 287 -4.97 10.91 -0.50
N TYR A 288 -5.98 11.13 -1.34
CA TYR A 288 -6.63 12.42 -1.53
C TYR A 288 -7.34 13.01 -0.29
N GLY A 289 -7.72 12.18 0.68
CA GLY A 289 -8.35 12.60 1.94
C GLY A 289 -7.42 12.56 3.17
N MET A 290 -6.11 12.40 2.97
CA MET A 290 -5.17 12.23 4.08
C MET A 290 -4.74 13.57 4.68
N ILE A 291 -4.93 13.73 5.98
CA ILE A 291 -4.40 14.85 6.76
C ILE A 291 -3.05 14.42 7.32
N LEU A 292 -2.01 15.17 7.02
CA LEU A 292 -0.63 14.86 7.40
C LEU A 292 -0.27 15.42 8.78
N SER A 293 0.71 14.83 9.46
CA SER A 293 1.19 15.29 10.78
C SER A 293 1.95 16.61 10.72
N ASP A 294 2.52 16.94 9.57
CA ASP A 294 3.15 18.23 9.30
C ASP A 294 3.20 18.54 7.80
N ASP A 295 3.72 19.72 7.44
CA ASP A 295 3.87 20.20 6.07
C ASP A 295 5.16 19.73 5.38
N LYS A 296 5.98 18.91 6.06
CA LYS A 296 7.25 18.37 5.55
C LYS A 296 7.00 17.03 4.88
N VAL A 297 7.10 17.01 3.55
CA VAL A 297 6.79 15.80 2.76
C VAL A 297 8.05 14.96 2.49
N PRO A 298 7.96 13.62 2.56
CA PRO A 298 6.79 12.85 2.98
C PRO A 298 6.54 12.98 4.49
N SER A 299 5.26 13.02 4.89
CA SER A 299 4.83 13.12 6.29
C SER A 299 3.97 11.91 6.69
N THR A 300 3.88 11.63 7.98
CA THR A 300 3.04 10.54 8.50
C THR A 300 1.55 10.94 8.49
N PRO A 301 0.61 9.98 8.41
CA PRO A 301 -0.81 10.27 8.53
C PRO A 301 -1.17 10.74 9.95
N TYR A 302 -1.99 11.78 10.04
CA TYR A 302 -2.52 12.36 11.28
C TYR A 302 -4.02 12.15 11.45
N GLY A 303 -4.75 12.21 10.34
CA GLY A 303 -6.18 11.96 10.27
C GLY A 303 -6.61 11.60 8.86
N VAL A 304 -7.78 10.99 8.72
CA VAL A 304 -8.37 10.62 7.43
C VAL A 304 -9.73 11.26 7.34
N GLY A 305 -9.93 12.11 6.32
CA GLY A 305 -11.23 12.68 6.02
C GLY A 305 -12.23 11.59 5.61
N ILE A 306 -13.47 11.72 6.06
CA ILE A 306 -14.59 10.88 5.63
C ILE A 306 -15.05 11.39 4.28
N ASN A 307 -15.11 10.50 3.28
CA ASN A 307 -15.45 10.88 1.90
C ASN A 307 -16.96 11.16 1.73
N ALA A 308 -17.30 11.74 0.57
CA ALA A 308 -18.67 12.14 0.24
C ALA A 308 -19.67 10.96 0.15
N ILE A 309 -19.19 9.72 -0.04
CA ILE A 309 -20.03 8.51 -0.08
C ILE A 309 -20.59 8.18 1.30
N GLU A 310 -19.80 8.39 2.35
CA GLU A 310 -20.18 8.07 3.73
C GLU A 310 -20.81 9.26 4.45
N ARG A 311 -20.47 10.49 4.04
CA ARG A 311 -20.98 11.72 4.61
C ARG A 311 -21.17 12.79 3.55
N GLN A 312 -22.41 13.25 3.37
CA GLN A 312 -22.69 14.39 2.51
C GLN A 312 -21.96 15.66 3.01
N PRO A 313 -21.26 16.39 2.12
CA PRO A 313 -20.47 17.56 2.49
C PRO A 313 -21.34 18.74 2.91
N TRP A 314 -20.84 19.50 3.87
CA TRP A 314 -21.35 20.82 4.29
C TRP A 314 -20.35 21.92 3.93
N GLU A 315 -19.09 21.52 3.91
CA GLU A 315 -17.89 22.26 3.56
C GLU A 315 -17.73 22.47 2.04
N ILE A 316 -16.90 23.46 1.68
CA ILE A 316 -16.40 23.62 0.31
C ILE A 316 -14.93 23.22 0.22
N LEU A 317 -14.51 22.76 -0.95
CA LEU A 317 -13.10 22.48 -1.25
C LEU A 317 -12.52 23.61 -2.11
N VAL A 318 -11.40 24.17 -1.67
CA VAL A 318 -10.67 25.21 -2.42
C VAL A 318 -9.25 24.76 -2.73
N ASN A 319 -8.75 25.10 -3.91
CA ASN A 319 -7.38 24.81 -4.32
C ASN A 319 -6.38 25.80 -3.71
N SER A 320 -5.09 25.66 -4.04
CA SER A 320 -4.03 26.54 -3.53
C SER A 320 -4.19 28.01 -3.94
N ASP A 321 -4.98 28.31 -4.97
CA ASP A 321 -5.28 29.69 -5.38
C ASP A 321 -6.51 30.27 -4.67
N GLY A 322 -7.15 29.51 -3.78
CA GLY A 322 -8.35 29.92 -3.05
C GLY A 322 -9.65 29.81 -3.85
N ASN A 323 -9.65 29.09 -4.98
CA ASN A 323 -10.83 28.89 -5.82
C ASN A 323 -11.47 27.52 -5.57
N ARG A 324 -12.80 27.45 -5.61
CA ARG A 324 -13.51 26.16 -5.72
C ARG A 324 -13.20 25.51 -7.08
N PHE A 325 -13.08 24.19 -7.09
CA PHE A 325 -12.65 23.45 -8.28
C PHE A 325 -13.45 22.17 -8.55
N VAL A 326 -14.38 21.82 -7.66
CA VAL A 326 -15.17 20.59 -7.77
C VAL A 326 -16.57 20.80 -7.17
N GLN A 327 -17.52 19.98 -7.60
CA GLN A 327 -18.79 19.80 -6.92
C GLN A 327 -18.58 18.82 -5.75
N GLU A 328 -18.64 19.30 -4.52
CA GLU A 328 -18.26 18.52 -3.34
C GLU A 328 -19.21 17.35 -3.08
N ASP A 329 -20.50 17.48 -3.42
CA ASP A 329 -21.56 16.47 -3.28
C ASP A 329 -21.72 15.57 -4.52
N HIS A 330 -20.71 15.54 -5.39
CA HIS A 330 -20.74 14.70 -6.59
C HIS A 330 -20.86 13.21 -6.21
N GLU A 331 -21.72 12.48 -6.94
CA GLU A 331 -22.05 11.07 -6.61
C GLU A 331 -20.86 10.10 -6.74
N SER A 332 -19.90 10.45 -7.59
CA SER A 332 -18.65 9.72 -7.81
C SER A 332 -17.53 10.35 -6.99
N VAL A 333 -16.95 9.58 -6.07
CA VAL A 333 -15.75 10.00 -5.32
C VAL A 333 -14.53 10.00 -6.23
N ASP A 334 -14.47 9.06 -7.16
CA ASP A 334 -13.40 9.01 -8.15
C ASP A 334 -13.37 10.31 -8.96
N HIS A 335 -14.53 10.89 -9.34
CA HIS A 335 -14.58 12.21 -9.98
C HIS A 335 -13.90 13.28 -9.12
N ILE A 336 -14.21 13.34 -7.81
CA ILE A 336 -13.66 14.33 -6.89
C ILE A 336 -12.13 14.16 -6.78
N GLU A 337 -11.67 12.93 -6.57
CA GLU A 337 -10.24 12.59 -6.47
C GLU A 337 -9.45 12.98 -7.73
N HIS A 338 -10.00 12.72 -8.92
CA HIS A 338 -9.38 13.16 -10.17
C HIS A 338 -9.33 14.69 -10.30
N GLN A 339 -10.31 15.43 -9.78
CA GLN A 339 -10.22 16.90 -9.77
C GLN A 339 -9.16 17.40 -8.80
N ILE A 340 -8.98 16.75 -7.64
CA ILE A 340 -7.89 17.06 -6.70
C ILE A 340 -6.53 16.80 -7.37
N GLY A 341 -6.41 15.69 -8.11
CA GLY A 341 -5.20 15.35 -8.87
C GLY A 341 -4.84 16.35 -9.98
N LYS A 342 -5.76 17.23 -10.39
CA LYS A 342 -5.49 18.32 -11.35
C LYS A 342 -5.08 19.63 -10.68
N GLN A 343 -5.20 19.74 -9.35
CA GLN A 343 -4.83 20.96 -8.64
C GLN A 343 -3.32 21.02 -8.40
N SER A 344 -2.78 22.23 -8.36
CA SER A 344 -1.38 22.49 -8.01
C SER A 344 -0.99 21.75 -6.73
N ALA A 345 0.12 21.00 -6.80
CA ALA A 345 0.64 20.19 -5.69
C ALA A 345 -0.34 19.15 -5.11
N HIS A 346 -1.43 18.81 -5.80
CA HIS A 346 -2.48 17.86 -5.36
C HIS A 346 -2.99 18.12 -3.94
N ARG A 347 -3.03 19.39 -3.55
CA ARG A 347 -3.47 19.85 -2.23
C ARG A 347 -4.72 20.69 -2.38
N HIS A 348 -5.55 20.64 -1.36
CA HIS A 348 -6.72 21.49 -1.23
C HIS A 348 -6.93 21.84 0.24
N TRP A 349 -7.70 22.88 0.49
CA TRP A 349 -8.22 23.21 1.80
C TRP A 349 -9.72 22.90 1.86
N THR A 350 -10.14 22.32 2.96
CA THR A 350 -11.55 22.24 3.33
C THR A 350 -11.94 23.48 4.11
N ILE A 351 -12.97 24.20 3.66
CA ILE A 351 -13.42 25.45 4.26
C ILE A 351 -14.83 25.25 4.83
N MET A 352 -15.01 25.64 6.09
CA MET A 352 -16.28 25.57 6.83
C MET A 352 -16.35 26.72 7.84
N ASP A 353 -17.56 27.09 8.27
CA ASP A 353 -17.76 28.08 9.32
C ASP A 353 -18.02 27.43 10.69
N GLN A 354 -18.13 28.25 11.73
CA GLN A 354 -18.34 27.78 13.09
C GLN A 354 -19.72 27.11 13.28
N LYS A 355 -20.74 27.54 12.55
CA LYS A 355 -22.08 26.95 12.64
C LYS A 355 -22.06 25.53 12.07
N MET A 356 -21.48 25.35 10.89
CA MET A 356 -21.24 24.04 10.28
C MET A 356 -20.49 23.14 11.25
N LEU A 357 -19.36 23.60 11.81
CA LEU A 357 -18.56 22.79 12.73
C LEU A 357 -19.33 22.34 13.98
N ASN A 358 -20.28 23.15 14.46
CA ASN A 358 -21.11 22.81 15.62
C ASN A 358 -22.21 21.78 15.31
N GLU A 359 -22.70 21.74 14.08
CA GLU A 359 -23.93 21.02 13.70
C GLU A 359 -23.68 19.82 12.78
N MET A 360 -22.60 19.83 12.00
CA MET A 360 -22.34 18.81 10.99
C MET A 360 -21.96 17.45 11.59
N PRO A 361 -22.24 16.33 10.91
CA PRO A 361 -21.65 15.04 11.28
C PRO A 361 -20.12 15.08 11.24
N PRO A 362 -19.41 14.26 12.05
CA PRO A 362 -17.95 14.18 12.04
C PRO A 362 -17.39 14.03 10.64
N MET A 363 -16.37 14.82 10.29
CA MET A 363 -15.73 14.78 8.96
C MET A 363 -14.38 14.04 8.94
N ILE A 364 -13.83 13.67 10.09
CA ILE A 364 -12.57 12.90 10.22
C ILE A 364 -12.87 11.65 11.04
N TYR A 365 -12.39 10.50 10.58
CA TYR A 365 -12.57 9.23 11.29
C TYR A 365 -12.07 9.31 12.74
N ASP A 366 -12.87 8.81 13.68
CA ASP A 366 -12.59 8.75 15.11
C ASP A 366 -12.39 10.11 15.81
N TRP A 367 -12.78 11.23 15.17
CA TRP A 367 -12.65 12.58 15.73
C TRP A 367 -14.00 13.22 16.01
N SER A 368 -14.05 14.05 17.05
CA SER A 368 -15.15 14.99 17.25
C SER A 368 -14.87 16.31 16.52
N ASN A 369 -15.91 17.03 16.10
CA ASN A 369 -15.75 18.36 15.49
C ASN A 369 -15.08 19.35 16.44
N GLN A 370 -15.29 19.23 17.76
CA GLN A 370 -14.61 20.04 18.76
C GLN A 370 -13.09 19.86 18.73
N ARG A 371 -12.59 18.67 18.34
CA ARG A 371 -11.16 18.45 18.18
C ARG A 371 -10.60 19.30 17.04
N ILE A 372 -11.29 19.37 15.89
CA ILE A 372 -10.86 20.18 14.73
C ILE A 372 -10.64 21.65 15.15
N ALA A 373 -11.58 22.23 15.91
CA ALA A 373 -11.43 23.59 16.45
C ALA A 373 -10.20 23.76 17.35
N LYS A 374 -9.87 22.75 18.16
CA LYS A 374 -8.68 22.76 19.02
C LYS A 374 -7.39 22.65 18.19
N GLU A 375 -7.38 21.79 17.17
CA GLU A 375 -6.22 21.59 16.29
C GLU A 375 -5.87 22.85 15.50
N ALA A 376 -6.84 23.73 15.21
CA ALA A 376 -6.58 25.01 14.54
C ALA A 376 -5.56 25.92 15.25
N ASN A 377 -5.33 25.69 16.56
CA ASN A 377 -4.32 26.40 17.35
C ASN A 377 -3.01 25.62 17.51
N ASN A 378 -3.01 24.30 17.26
CA ASN A 378 -1.93 23.40 17.66
C ASN A 378 -1.26 22.69 16.48
N HIS A 379 -1.87 22.71 15.29
CA HIS A 379 -1.48 21.85 14.18
C HIS A 379 -1.43 22.61 12.86
N VAL A 380 -0.42 22.33 12.02
CA VAL A 380 -0.16 23.11 10.79
C VAL A 380 -1.24 22.94 9.73
N MET A 381 -1.87 21.75 9.67
CA MET A 381 -2.96 21.42 8.74
C MET A 381 -4.33 21.99 9.13
N PHE A 382 -4.45 22.71 10.26
CA PHE A 382 -5.71 23.29 10.71
C PHE A 382 -5.48 24.77 11.01
N LYS A 383 -6.38 25.63 10.52
CA LYS A 383 -6.31 27.09 10.72
C LYS A 383 -7.71 27.63 10.99
N SER A 384 -7.78 28.67 11.81
CA SER A 384 -8.99 29.45 12.05
C SER A 384 -8.70 30.94 11.92
N GLY A 385 -9.71 31.71 11.52
CA GLY A 385 -9.64 33.17 11.40
C GLY A 385 -10.99 33.79 11.74
N SER A 386 -10.97 35.01 12.27
CA SER A 386 -12.18 35.79 12.59
C SER A 386 -12.85 36.38 11.35
N SER A 387 -12.16 36.34 10.20
CA SER A 387 -12.66 36.72 8.89
C SER A 387 -12.09 35.82 7.79
N ILE A 388 -12.72 35.80 6.62
CA ILE A 388 -12.24 35.04 5.45
C ILE A 388 -10.84 35.50 5.05
N ARG A 389 -10.56 36.81 5.12
CA ARG A 389 -9.24 37.38 4.78
C ARG A 389 -8.15 36.95 5.78
N GLU A 390 -8.46 36.93 7.07
CA GLU A 390 -7.53 36.43 8.08
C GLU A 390 -7.24 34.94 7.87
N LEU A 391 -8.27 34.13 7.59
CA LEU A 391 -8.12 32.72 7.28
C LEU A 391 -7.23 32.51 6.04
N ALA A 392 -7.45 33.29 4.97
CA ALA A 392 -6.66 33.25 3.75
C ALA A 392 -5.17 33.51 4.03
N ILE A 393 -4.86 34.56 4.81
CA ILE A 393 -3.48 34.89 5.18
C ILE A 393 -2.84 33.74 5.96
N LYS A 394 -3.54 33.15 6.93
CA LYS A 394 -3.02 32.05 7.76
C LYS A 394 -2.82 30.72 7.02
N THR A 395 -3.55 30.52 5.93
CA THR A 395 -3.51 29.30 5.09
C THR A 395 -2.62 29.48 3.85
N GLY A 396 -2.18 30.71 3.56
CA GLY A 396 -1.44 31.05 2.34
C GLY A 396 -2.32 31.14 1.09
N LEU A 397 -3.64 31.19 1.22
CA LEU A 397 -4.58 31.31 0.11
C LEU A 397 -4.73 32.77 -0.36
N HIS A 398 -5.12 32.97 -1.62
CA HIS A 398 -5.38 34.31 -2.15
C HIS A 398 -6.66 34.92 -1.50
N PRO A 399 -6.56 36.04 -0.76
CA PRO A 399 -7.68 36.54 0.05
C PRO A 399 -8.95 36.87 -0.74
N VAL A 400 -8.80 37.49 -1.92
CA VAL A 400 -9.93 37.88 -2.77
C VAL A 400 -10.59 36.65 -3.41
N ASN A 401 -9.80 35.63 -3.76
CA ASN A 401 -10.35 34.44 -4.41
C ASN A 401 -11.17 33.62 -3.41
N LEU A 402 -10.64 33.44 -2.20
CA LEU A 402 -11.36 32.74 -1.14
C LEU A 402 -12.64 33.47 -0.75
N GLU A 403 -12.59 34.80 -0.62
CA GLU A 403 -13.78 35.62 -0.34
C GLU A 403 -14.84 35.48 -1.44
N ASN A 404 -14.43 35.52 -2.71
CA ASN A 404 -15.33 35.29 -3.85
C ASN A 404 -15.92 33.88 -3.86
N ALA A 405 -15.11 32.85 -3.59
CA ALA A 405 -15.55 31.46 -3.55
C ALA A 405 -16.62 31.22 -2.48
N VAL A 406 -16.43 31.77 -1.27
CA VAL A 406 -17.40 31.68 -0.18
C VAL A 406 -18.67 32.50 -0.48
N ASN A 407 -18.53 33.70 -1.03
CA ASN A 407 -19.68 34.55 -1.37
C ASN A 407 -20.54 33.94 -2.49
N ASP A 408 -19.92 33.39 -3.54
CA ASP A 408 -20.60 32.68 -4.62
C ASP A 408 -21.39 31.49 -4.07
N PHE A 409 -20.76 30.65 -3.25
CA PHE A 409 -21.41 29.50 -2.61
C PHE A 409 -22.62 29.92 -1.77
N ASN A 410 -22.45 30.92 -0.90
CA ASN A 410 -23.53 31.43 -0.05
C ASN A 410 -24.67 32.06 -0.86
N SER A 411 -24.37 32.70 -2.00
CA SER A 411 -25.41 33.28 -2.87
C SER A 411 -26.27 32.21 -3.53
N LYS A 412 -25.68 31.08 -3.93
CA LYS A 412 -26.38 29.96 -4.55
C LYS A 412 -27.28 29.22 -3.55
N LEU A 413 -26.85 29.12 -2.29
CA LEU A 413 -27.68 28.54 -1.23
C LEU A 413 -28.95 29.34 -0.91
N LYS A 414 -28.96 30.66 -1.15
CA LYS A 414 -30.14 31.52 -0.90
C LYS A 414 -31.17 31.49 -2.03
N ASN A 415 -30.75 31.04 -3.21
CA ASN A 415 -31.55 31.02 -4.43
C ASN A 415 -32.12 29.62 -4.76
N ASN A 416 -31.84 28.63 -3.92
CA ASN A 416 -32.46 27.31 -3.86
C ASN A 416 -33.35 27.24 -2.61
#